data_AF-A0A1Q7IF45-F1
#
_entry.id   AF-A0A1Q7IF45-F1
#
_cell.length_a   1.000
_cell.length_b   1.000
_cell.length_c   1.000
_cell.angle_alpha   90.00
_cell.angle_beta   90.00
_cell.angle_gamma   90.00
#
_symmetry.space_group_name_H-M   'P 1'
#
loop_
_entity.id
_entity.type
_entity.pdbx_description
1 polymer ?
#
loop_
_entity_poly.entity_id
_entity_poly.type
_entity_poly.pdbx_seq_one_letter_code
_entity_poly.pdbx_strand_id
1 'polypeptide(L)'
;MRSLKKRLAKKRGWDMADLRSAGTLVTAPGGHGTEYGLRVPTLQTVAEAQAFVDDRIREGSDYIKIVYDDGRATGSKLPTISKEVMAALVTAAHRRGKLAIVHTVSLQEARDAIEAGADGLAHVFADEMPDPEFGRFVAAHHAY
;
A
#
# COMPACT_ATOMS: atom_id res chain seq x y z
N MET A 1 12.50 11.32 -7.42
CA MET A 1 13.06 10.29 -6.50
C MET A 1 14.48 9.83 -6.85
N ARG A 2 14.76 9.37 -8.08
CA ARG A 2 16.04 8.71 -8.44
C ARG A 2 17.29 9.57 -8.25
N SER A 3 17.24 10.88 -8.54
CA SER A 3 18.39 11.78 -8.38
C SER A 3 18.82 11.92 -6.92
N LEU A 4 17.86 12.08 -6.01
CA LEU A 4 18.11 12.13 -4.56
C LEU A 4 18.71 10.82 -4.06
N LYS A 5 18.17 9.67 -4.47
CA LYS A 5 18.70 8.35 -4.09
C LYS A 5 20.11 8.11 -4.62
N LYS A 6 20.42 8.52 -5.86
CA LYS A 6 21.79 8.47 -6.39
C LYS A 6 22.76 9.32 -5.57
N ARG A 7 22.28 10.44 -5.02
CA ARG A 7 23.09 11.32 -4.16
C ARG A 7 23.31 10.70 -2.77
N LEU A 8 22.28 10.09 -2.19
CA LEU A 8 22.36 9.34 -0.93
C LEU A 8 23.35 8.17 -1.05
N ALA A 9 23.25 7.35 -2.10
CA ALA A 9 24.13 6.20 -2.32
C ALA A 9 25.62 6.55 -2.49
N LYS A 10 25.93 7.81 -2.85
CA LYS A 10 27.30 8.31 -2.99
C LYS A 10 27.85 8.90 -1.70
N LYS A 11 26.99 9.28 -0.74
CA LYS A 11 27.45 9.77 0.55
C LYS A 11 27.75 8.58 1.46
N ARG A 12 28.91 8.62 2.12
CA ARG A 12 29.27 7.72 3.21
C ARG A 12 29.26 8.55 4.50
N GLY A 13 28.44 8.19 5.48
CA GLY A 13 28.35 8.90 6.77
C GLY A 13 26.93 9.01 7.31
N TRP A 14 26.79 9.56 8.52
CA TRP A 14 25.54 9.67 9.28
C TRP A 14 24.79 11.00 9.06
N ASP A 15 25.25 11.81 8.08
CA ASP A 15 24.77 13.19 7.89
C ASP A 15 23.40 13.28 7.21
N MET A 16 22.88 12.15 6.70
CA MET A 16 21.55 12.07 6.07
C MET A 16 20.91 10.71 6.37
N ALA A 17 19.60 10.71 6.64
CA ALA A 17 18.82 9.49 6.75
C ALA A 17 18.64 8.80 5.39
N ASP A 18 18.56 7.47 5.40
CA ASP A 18 18.13 6.70 4.24
C ASP A 18 16.70 7.04 3.84
N LEU A 19 16.43 7.09 2.54
CA LEU A 19 15.09 7.35 2.01
C LEU A 19 14.56 6.13 1.26
N ARG A 20 13.52 5.52 1.83
CA ARG A 20 12.65 4.57 1.13
C ARG A 20 11.30 5.21 0.86
N SER A 21 10.76 4.99 -0.34
CA SER A 21 9.52 5.64 -0.78
C SER A 21 8.72 4.75 -1.70
N ALA A 22 7.39 4.77 -1.52
CA ALA A 22 6.43 4.15 -2.42
C ALA A 22 6.31 4.86 -3.78
N GLY A 23 6.76 6.12 -3.84
CA GLY A 23 6.41 6.98 -4.96
C GLY A 23 4.92 7.30 -4.89
N THR A 24 4.18 7.04 -5.96
CA THR A 24 2.73 7.27 -6.01
C THR A 24 1.96 6.00 -5.65
N LEU A 25 0.90 6.16 -4.86
CA LEU A 25 -0.04 5.10 -4.50
C LEU A 25 -0.95 4.68 -5.67
N VAL A 26 -1.74 3.61 -5.46
CA VAL A 26 -2.88 3.23 -6.32
C VAL A 26 -4.16 3.14 -5.51
N THR A 27 -5.28 3.49 -6.13
CA THR A 27 -6.64 3.43 -5.56
C THR A 27 -7.67 3.10 -6.64
N ALA A 28 -8.96 3.10 -6.31
CA ALA A 28 -10.04 2.99 -7.30
C ALA A 28 -10.35 4.35 -7.95
N PRO A 29 -10.99 4.39 -9.13
CA PRO A 29 -11.54 5.65 -9.66
C PRO A 29 -12.44 6.35 -8.64
N GLY A 30 -12.08 7.58 -8.27
CA GLY A 30 -12.79 8.36 -7.25
C GLY A 30 -12.56 7.90 -5.80
N GLY A 31 -11.65 6.96 -5.57
CA GLY A 31 -11.34 6.43 -4.24
C GLY A 31 -10.40 7.31 -3.41
N HIS A 32 -10.11 6.85 -2.19
CA HIS A 32 -9.31 7.62 -1.23
C HIS A 32 -7.94 8.02 -1.80
N GLY A 33 -7.57 9.29 -1.58
CA GLY A 33 -6.44 9.99 -2.17
C GLY A 33 -6.80 10.90 -3.35
N THR A 34 -7.92 10.64 -4.05
CA THR A 34 -8.35 11.45 -5.21
C THR A 34 -9.16 12.69 -4.82
N GLU A 35 -9.86 12.65 -3.69
CA GLU A 35 -10.67 13.73 -3.13
C GLU A 35 -9.87 14.98 -2.80
N TYR A 36 -8.55 14.84 -2.64
CA TYR A 36 -7.63 15.96 -2.39
C TYR A 36 -7.21 16.70 -3.67
N GLY A 37 -7.78 16.36 -4.84
CA GLY A 37 -7.45 16.97 -6.13
C GLY A 37 -6.10 16.52 -6.69
N LEU A 38 -5.52 15.45 -6.13
CA LEU A 38 -4.25 14.88 -6.59
C LEU A 38 -4.47 13.96 -7.79
N ARG A 39 -3.52 13.97 -8.72
CA ARG A 39 -3.49 12.98 -9.82
C ARG A 39 -2.94 11.66 -9.29
N VAL A 40 -3.84 10.74 -9.01
CA VAL A 40 -3.53 9.40 -8.50
C VAL A 40 -3.85 8.36 -9.57
N PRO A 41 -2.94 7.42 -9.88
CA PRO A 41 -3.25 6.27 -10.72
C PRO A 41 -4.36 5.43 -10.11
N THR A 42 -5.30 5.01 -10.94
CA THR A 42 -6.45 4.22 -10.50
C THR A 42 -6.54 2.90 -11.26
N LEU A 43 -6.96 1.84 -10.59
CA LEU A 43 -7.21 0.53 -11.20
C LEU A 43 -8.63 0.06 -10.95
N GLN A 44 -9.16 -0.78 -11.84
CA GLN A 44 -10.45 -1.43 -11.66
C GLN A 44 -10.37 -2.95 -11.80
N THR A 45 -9.32 -3.48 -12.43
CA THR A 45 -9.23 -4.90 -12.77
C THR A 45 -7.90 -5.52 -12.35
N VAL A 46 -7.93 -6.84 -12.11
CA VAL A 46 -6.76 -7.65 -11.73
C VAL A 46 -5.68 -7.61 -12.81
N ALA A 47 -6.06 -7.56 -14.09
CA ALA A 47 -5.11 -7.61 -15.22
C ALA A 47 -4.16 -6.40 -15.26
N GLU A 48 -4.57 -5.26 -14.70
CA GLU A 48 -3.78 -4.03 -14.71
C GLU A 48 -2.69 -4.01 -13.63
N ALA A 49 -2.80 -4.86 -12.60
CA ALA A 49 -1.96 -4.81 -11.41
C ALA A 49 -0.45 -4.91 -11.73
N GLN A 50 -0.06 -5.83 -12.62
CA GLN A 50 1.36 -6.02 -12.93
C GLN A 50 1.96 -4.81 -13.63
N ALA A 51 1.25 -4.27 -14.64
CA ALA A 51 1.73 -3.12 -15.38
C ALA A 51 1.91 -1.91 -14.45
N PHE A 52 0.95 -1.68 -13.53
CA PHE A 52 1.06 -0.64 -12.52
C PHE A 52 2.32 -0.82 -11.65
N VAL A 53 2.56 -2.03 -11.12
CA VAL A 53 3.73 -2.30 -10.26
C VAL A 53 5.03 -2.05 -11.01
N ASP A 54 5.14 -2.53 -12.24
CA ASP A 54 6.33 -2.32 -13.07
C ASP A 54 6.59 -0.83 -13.33
N ASP A 55 5.53 -0.03 -13.53
CA ASP A 55 5.65 1.41 -13.69
C ASP A 55 6.17 2.10 -12.41
N ARG A 56 5.66 1.74 -11.23
CA ARG A 56 6.16 2.31 -9.96
C ARG A 56 7.63 1.96 -9.73
N ILE A 57 8.04 0.73 -10.03
CA ILE A 57 9.45 0.32 -9.94
C ILE A 57 10.29 1.12 -10.95
N ARG A 58 9.77 1.35 -12.17
CA ARG A 58 10.38 2.19 -13.20
C ARG A 58 10.33 3.68 -12.89
N GLU A 59 9.59 4.13 -11.88
CA GLU A 59 9.72 5.50 -11.34
C GLU A 59 10.76 5.57 -10.22
N GLY A 60 11.10 4.41 -9.66
CA GLY A 60 12.11 4.23 -8.62
C GLY A 60 11.52 4.03 -7.23
N SER A 61 10.31 3.47 -7.13
CA SER A 61 9.70 3.06 -5.86
C SER A 61 10.43 1.88 -5.23
N ASP A 62 10.58 1.89 -3.90
CA ASP A 62 11.22 0.80 -3.15
C ASP A 62 10.23 -0.26 -2.69
N TYR A 63 8.97 0.14 -2.55
CA TYR A 63 7.81 -0.68 -2.18
C TYR A 63 6.58 -0.12 -2.90
N ILE A 64 5.47 -0.86 -2.86
CA ILE A 64 4.21 -0.49 -3.50
C ILE A 64 3.22 -0.08 -2.42
N LYS A 65 2.57 1.07 -2.61
CA LYS A 65 1.52 1.57 -1.72
C LYS A 65 0.17 1.37 -2.39
N ILE A 66 -0.72 0.66 -1.71
CA ILE A 66 -2.06 0.31 -2.18
C ILE A 66 -3.07 0.96 -1.24
N VAL A 67 -4.17 1.49 -1.77
CA VAL A 67 -5.28 2.02 -0.99
C VAL A 67 -6.47 1.09 -1.07
N TYR A 68 -6.87 0.56 0.09
CA TYR A 68 -8.02 -0.30 0.28
C TYR A 68 -8.84 0.25 1.45
N ASP A 69 -9.66 1.26 1.16
CA ASP A 69 -10.43 2.02 2.14
C ASP A 69 -11.74 2.49 1.49
N ASP A 70 -12.86 1.98 1.99
CA ASP A 70 -14.21 2.35 1.54
C ASP A 70 -14.78 3.60 2.25
N GLY A 71 -14.01 4.20 3.15
CA GLY A 71 -14.32 5.41 3.89
C GLY A 71 -15.28 5.20 5.06
N ARG A 72 -15.87 4.02 5.26
CA ARG A 72 -16.94 3.82 6.25
C ARG A 72 -16.47 4.07 7.68
N ALA A 73 -15.24 3.67 7.99
CA ALA A 73 -14.64 3.84 9.31
C ALA A 73 -14.42 5.32 9.67
N THR A 74 -14.42 6.21 8.66
CA THR A 74 -14.29 7.66 8.85
C THR A 74 -15.60 8.41 8.61
N GLY A 75 -16.73 7.69 8.50
CA GLY A 75 -18.05 8.29 8.27
C GLY A 75 -18.28 8.77 6.83
N SER A 76 -17.43 8.35 5.89
CA SER A 76 -17.56 8.64 4.46
C SER A 76 -17.99 7.39 3.68
N LYS A 77 -18.28 7.56 2.39
CA LYS A 77 -18.46 6.44 1.46
C LYS A 77 -17.66 6.72 0.20
N LEU A 78 -16.55 6.00 0.05
CA LEU A 78 -15.61 6.15 -1.06
C LEU A 78 -15.59 4.87 -1.90
N PRO A 79 -15.45 4.98 -3.24
CA PRO A 79 -15.05 3.84 -4.06
C PRO A 79 -13.73 3.26 -3.57
N THR A 80 -13.63 1.94 -3.52
CA THR A 80 -12.37 1.24 -3.23
C THR A 80 -12.17 0.12 -4.25
N ILE A 81 -10.92 -0.33 -4.39
CA ILE A 81 -10.61 -1.49 -5.25
C ILE A 81 -11.20 -2.76 -4.63
N SER A 82 -11.47 -3.79 -5.43
CA SER A 82 -11.91 -5.07 -4.87
C SER A 82 -10.77 -5.80 -4.14
N LYS A 83 -11.12 -6.75 -3.26
CA LYS A 83 -10.13 -7.59 -2.56
C LYS A 83 -9.24 -8.34 -3.56
N GLU A 84 -9.79 -8.76 -4.70
CA GLU A 84 -9.07 -9.44 -5.77
C GLU A 84 -8.04 -8.52 -6.45
N VAL A 85 -8.39 -7.26 -6.72
CA VAL A 85 -7.46 -6.28 -7.30
C VAL A 85 -6.34 -5.96 -6.33
N MET A 86 -6.66 -5.79 -5.04
CA MET A 86 -5.66 -5.60 -3.99
C MET A 86 -4.70 -6.81 -3.91
N ALA A 87 -5.22 -8.04 -3.86
CA ALA A 87 -4.40 -9.25 -3.81
C ALA A 87 -3.52 -9.42 -5.06
N ALA A 88 -4.02 -9.04 -6.23
CA ALA A 88 -3.25 -9.04 -7.47
C ALA A 88 -2.08 -8.04 -7.44
N LEU A 89 -2.28 -6.87 -6.83
CA LEU A 89 -1.23 -5.86 -6.62
C LEU A 89 -0.16 -6.36 -5.64
N VAL A 90 -0.56 -7.00 -4.54
CA VAL A 90 0.36 -7.65 -3.59
C VAL A 90 1.20 -8.71 -4.31
N THR A 91 0.55 -9.63 -5.02
CA THR A 91 1.22 -10.68 -5.81
C THR A 91 2.18 -10.09 -6.85
N ALA A 92 1.79 -9.01 -7.53
CA ALA A 92 2.64 -8.31 -8.48
C ALA A 92 3.86 -7.67 -7.81
N ALA A 93 3.71 -7.04 -6.64
CA ALA A 93 4.81 -6.47 -5.87
C ALA A 93 5.82 -7.56 -5.47
N HIS A 94 5.33 -8.67 -4.90
CA HIS A 94 6.16 -9.80 -4.47
C HIS A 94 6.91 -10.45 -5.63
N ARG A 95 6.29 -10.62 -6.81
CA ARG A 95 6.97 -11.11 -8.02
C ARG A 95 8.18 -10.26 -8.42
N ARG A 96 8.21 -9.00 -8.00
CA ARG A 96 9.30 -8.05 -8.27
C ARG A 96 10.23 -7.85 -7.06
N GLY A 97 10.07 -8.66 -6.02
CA GLY A 97 10.82 -8.55 -4.77
C GLY A 97 10.56 -7.23 -4.06
N LYS A 98 9.34 -6.69 -4.15
CA LYS A 98 8.91 -5.45 -3.51
C LYS A 98 7.90 -5.74 -2.43
N LEU A 99 7.99 -5.00 -1.35
CA LEU A 99 6.99 -4.98 -0.29
C LEU A 99 5.72 -4.30 -0.81
N ALA A 100 4.56 -4.77 -0.36
CA ALA A 100 3.25 -4.19 -0.56
C ALA A 100 2.72 -3.67 0.78
N ILE A 101 2.53 -2.35 0.87
CA ILE A 101 2.00 -1.68 2.06
C ILE A 101 0.59 -1.19 1.74
N VAL A 102 -0.38 -1.61 2.53
CA VAL A 102 -1.80 -1.32 2.28
C VAL A 102 -2.32 -0.29 3.27
N HIS A 103 -2.92 0.78 2.75
CA HIS A 103 -3.72 1.72 3.55
C HIS A 103 -5.06 1.06 3.88
N THR A 104 -5.39 1.02 5.17
CA THR A 104 -6.67 0.49 5.70
C THR A 104 -7.11 1.34 6.88
N VAL A 105 -8.42 1.43 7.14
CA VAL A 105 -8.96 2.23 8.26
C VAL A 105 -10.01 1.46 9.08
N SER A 106 -10.51 0.33 8.59
CA SER A 106 -11.34 -0.62 9.35
C SER A 106 -10.63 -1.92 9.69
N LEU A 107 -11.05 -2.59 10.77
CA LEU A 107 -10.45 -3.86 11.20
C LEU A 107 -10.62 -4.93 10.12
N GLN A 108 -11.77 -4.95 9.46
CA GLN A 108 -12.03 -5.84 8.34
C GLN A 108 -11.07 -5.60 7.16
N GLU A 109 -10.85 -4.34 6.77
CA GLU A 109 -9.90 -4.03 5.68
C GLU A 109 -8.47 -4.46 6.04
N ALA A 110 -8.07 -4.25 7.30
CA ALA A 110 -6.77 -4.71 7.80
C ALA A 110 -6.64 -6.23 7.69
N ARG A 111 -7.67 -6.99 8.10
CA ARG A 111 -7.67 -8.46 7.96
C ARG A 111 -7.60 -8.88 6.50
N ASP A 112 -8.42 -8.29 5.63
CA ASP A 112 -8.42 -8.60 4.20
C ASP A 112 -7.06 -8.37 3.56
N ALA A 113 -6.40 -7.25 3.90
CA ALA A 113 -5.07 -6.93 3.41
C ALA A 113 -4.00 -7.94 3.90
N ILE A 114 -4.03 -8.29 5.19
CA ILE A 114 -3.08 -9.26 5.77
C ILE A 114 -3.29 -10.65 5.16
N GLU A 115 -4.53 -11.11 5.03
CA GLU A 115 -4.85 -12.39 4.36
C GLU A 115 -4.39 -12.43 2.90
N ALA A 116 -4.45 -11.28 2.22
CA ALA A 116 -3.96 -11.14 0.85
C ALA A 116 -2.42 -11.10 0.75
N GLY A 117 -1.72 -11.09 1.88
CA GLY A 117 -0.25 -11.11 1.95
C GLY A 117 0.39 -9.72 1.99
N ALA A 118 -0.33 -8.67 2.39
CA ALA A 118 0.28 -7.36 2.62
C ALA A 118 1.47 -7.49 3.60
N ASP A 119 2.60 -6.87 3.27
CA ASP A 119 3.79 -6.90 4.13
C ASP A 119 3.65 -5.95 5.32
N GLY A 120 2.77 -4.94 5.22
CA GLY A 120 2.51 -4.02 6.30
C GLY A 120 1.27 -3.18 6.05
N LEU A 121 0.73 -2.67 7.14
CA LEU A 121 -0.41 -1.75 7.13
C LEU A 121 0.09 -0.32 7.27
N ALA A 122 -0.62 0.59 6.61
CA ALA A 122 -0.45 2.00 6.81
C ALA A 122 -1.74 2.57 7.37
N HIS A 123 -1.59 3.22 8.52
CA HIS A 123 -2.63 3.36 9.53
C HIS A 123 -2.99 2.01 10.17
N VAL A 124 -3.75 2.13 11.25
CA VAL A 124 -4.44 1.03 11.90
C VAL A 124 -5.92 1.33 11.84
N PHE A 125 -6.73 0.32 12.12
CA PHE A 125 -8.17 0.47 12.14
C PHE A 125 -8.62 1.35 13.32
N ALA A 126 -9.68 2.12 13.07
CA ALA A 126 -10.21 3.12 14.01
C ALA A 126 -11.69 2.90 14.34
N ASP A 127 -12.31 1.88 13.76
CA ASP A 127 -13.74 1.57 13.91
C ASP A 127 -14.05 0.66 15.10
N GLU A 128 -13.19 -0.30 15.39
CA GLU A 128 -13.38 -1.23 16.50
C GLU A 128 -12.06 -1.69 17.16
N MET A 129 -12.18 -2.19 18.40
CA MET A 129 -11.02 -2.78 19.11
C MET A 129 -10.73 -4.17 18.54
N PRO A 130 -9.45 -4.53 18.33
CA PRO A 130 -9.11 -5.86 17.85
C PRO A 130 -9.29 -6.88 18.97
N ASP A 131 -9.49 -8.15 18.59
CA ASP A 131 -9.34 -9.23 19.54
C ASP A 131 -7.86 -9.33 20.03
N PRO A 132 -7.62 -9.93 21.21
CA PRO A 132 -6.26 -10.07 21.75
C PRO A 132 -5.30 -10.91 20.89
N GLU A 133 -5.81 -11.69 19.95
CA GLU A 133 -5.05 -12.56 19.06
C GLU A 133 -4.62 -11.87 17.76
N PHE A 134 -5.11 -10.65 17.48
CA PHE A 134 -4.82 -9.92 16.25
C PHE A 134 -3.31 -9.76 15.99
N GLY A 135 -2.52 -9.47 17.02
CA GLY A 135 -1.06 -9.40 16.88
C GLY A 135 -0.42 -10.73 16.47
N ARG A 136 -0.94 -11.87 16.95
CA ARG A 136 -0.47 -13.20 16.52
C ARG A 136 -0.91 -13.49 15.08
N PHE A 137 -2.12 -13.09 14.71
CA PHE A 137 -2.62 -13.19 13.34
C PHE A 137 -1.72 -12.42 12.36
N VAL A 138 -1.35 -11.18 12.68
CA VAL A 138 -0.40 -10.37 11.89
C VAL A 138 0.94 -11.09 11.74
N ALA A 139 1.53 -11.55 12.86
CA ALA A 139 2.82 -12.24 12.85
C ALA A 139 2.80 -13.54 12.04
N ALA A 140 1.70 -14.30 12.09
CA ALA A 140 1.55 -15.54 11.32
C ALA A 140 1.51 -15.33 9.81
N HIS A 141 1.16 -14.12 9.36
CA HIS A 141 1.16 -13.73 7.94
C HIS A 141 2.41 -12.96 7.52
N HIS A 142 3.41 -12.85 8.41
CA HIS A 142 4.67 -12.12 8.16
C HIS A 142 4.49 -10.63 7.82
N ALA A 143 3.38 -10.02 8.26
CA ALA A 143 3.17 -8.58 8.19
C ALA A 143 3.81 -7.87 9.40
N TYR A 144 4.28 -6.64 9.22
CA TYR A 144 4.93 -5.81 10.25
C TYR A 144 4.30 -4.43 10.41
#